data_AF-A0AAW0LT70-F1
#
_entry.id   AF-A0AAW0LT70-F1
#
_cell.length_a   1.000
_cell.length_b   1.000
_cell.length_c   1.000
_cell.angle_alpha   90.00
_cell.angle_beta   90.00
_cell.angle_gamma   90.00
#
_symmetry.space_group_name_H-M   'P 1'
#
loop_
_entity.id
_entity.type
_entity.pdbx_description
1 polymer ?
#
loop_
_entity_poly.entity_id
_entity_poly.type
_entity_poly.pdbx_seq_one_letter_code
_entity_poly.pdbx_strand_id
1 'polypeptide(L)'
;MASLTPGVLAKLLQHAGNKDVKVTGEHRSALLQVIEIVPSLPNDHDNDPWKSKGFFLKVSDSLHSAYVSILDNDVDLIYKKNLRERK
;
A
#
# COMPACT_ATOMS: atom_id res chain seq x y z
N MET A 1 -10.93 -17.86 -5.90
CA MET A 1 -9.97 -16.77 -6.11
C MET A 1 -10.45 -15.56 -5.34
N ALA A 2 -9.54 -14.76 -4.76
CA ALA A 2 -9.94 -13.48 -4.18
C ALA A 2 -10.39 -12.54 -5.30
N SER A 3 -11.46 -11.76 -5.08
CA SER A 3 -12.02 -10.83 -6.05
C SER A 3 -11.79 -9.40 -5.57
N LEU A 4 -11.34 -8.54 -6.48
CA LEU A 4 -11.22 -7.11 -6.23
C LEU A 4 -12.58 -6.44 -6.43
N THR A 5 -12.88 -5.43 -5.61
CA THR A 5 -14.12 -4.64 -5.70
C THR A 5 -13.82 -3.30 -6.38
N PRO A 6 -14.23 -3.09 -7.64
CA PRO A 6 -14.01 -1.83 -8.34
C PRO A 6 -14.57 -0.62 -7.58
N GLY A 7 -13.76 0.44 -7.47
CA GLY A 7 -14.15 1.69 -6.83
C GLY A 7 -13.97 1.74 -5.31
N VAL A 8 -13.53 0.65 -4.66
CA VAL A 8 -13.26 0.65 -3.22
C VAL A 8 -12.10 1.58 -2.87
N LEU A 9 -11.08 1.69 -3.73
CA LEU A 9 -9.93 2.57 -3.48
C LEU A 9 -10.34 4.04 -3.42
N ALA A 10 -11.17 4.48 -4.36
CA ALA A 10 -11.70 5.85 -4.36
C ALA A 10 -12.52 6.14 -3.09
N LYS A 11 -13.36 5.19 -2.67
CA LYS A 11 -14.14 5.32 -1.42
C LYS A 11 -13.25 5.37 -0.18
N LEU A 12 -12.18 4.57 -0.13
CA LEU A 12 -11.21 4.63 0.98
C LEU A 12 -10.56 6.01 1.06
N LEU A 13 -10.12 6.56 -0.07
CA LEU A 13 -9.48 7.88 -0.11
C LEU A 13 -10.45 9.00 0.31
N GLN A 14 -11.70 8.95 -0.15
CA GLN A 14 -12.74 9.91 0.25
C GLN A 14 -13.00 9.92 1.77
N HIS A 15 -12.77 8.80 2.45
CA HIS A 15 -13.02 8.65 3.89
C HIS A 15 -11.73 8.48 4.71
N ALA A 16 -10.55 8.76 4.15
CA ALA A 16 -9.27 8.50 4.81
C ALA A 16 -9.12 9.22 6.17
N GLY A 17 -9.79 10.37 6.34
CA GLY A 17 -9.82 11.11 7.60
C GLY A 17 -10.85 10.63 8.63
N ASN A 18 -11.73 9.69 8.28
CA ASN A 18 -12.82 9.22 9.13
C ASN A 18 -12.74 7.70 9.35
N LYS A 19 -12.22 7.31 10.51
CA LYS A 19 -12.01 5.90 10.90
C LYS A 19 -13.30 5.16 11.23
N ASP A 20 -14.40 5.87 11.43
CA ASP A 20 -15.70 5.28 11.75
C ASP A 20 -16.43 4.82 10.48
N VAL A 21 -16.01 5.29 9.30
CA VAL A 21 -16.61 4.90 8.02
C VAL A 21 -16.04 3.60 7.49
N LYS A 22 -16.88 2.56 7.53
CA LYS A 22 -16.56 1.23 7.00
C LYS A 22 -16.94 1.10 5.53
N VAL A 23 -15.99 1.44 4.65
CA VAL A 23 -16.17 1.43 3.18
C VAL A 23 -16.59 0.07 2.61
N THR A 24 -16.23 -1.03 3.27
CA THR A 24 -16.52 -2.42 2.86
C THR A 24 -17.53 -3.14 3.75
N GLY A 25 -18.18 -2.43 4.67
CA GLY A 25 -19.10 -2.98 5.66
C GLY A 25 -18.41 -3.40 6.98
N GLU A 26 -19.20 -3.84 7.96
CA GLU A 26 -18.73 -4.02 9.35
C GLU A 26 -17.66 -5.08 9.57
N HIS A 27 -17.67 -6.14 8.75
CA HIS A 27 -16.86 -7.34 8.97
C HIS A 27 -15.87 -7.60 7.84
N ARG A 28 -15.68 -6.66 6.90
CA ARG A 28 -14.81 -6.87 5.74
C ARG A 28 -13.79 -5.75 5.66
N SER A 29 -12.53 -6.12 5.52
CA SER A 29 -11.47 -5.22 5.09
C SER A 29 -11.50 -5.07 3.57
N ALA A 30 -11.08 -3.91 3.07
CA ALA A 30 -10.86 -3.74 1.65
C ALA A 30 -9.69 -4.60 1.17
N LEU A 31 -9.89 -5.25 0.04
CA LEU A 31 -8.85 -6.00 -0.64
C LEU A 31 -8.33 -5.17 -1.82
N LEU A 32 -7.04 -4.86 -1.80
CA LEU A 32 -6.33 -4.20 -2.88
C LEU A 32 -5.19 -5.10 -3.35
N GLN A 33 -4.92 -5.11 -4.64
CA GLN A 33 -3.79 -5.83 -5.22
C GLN A 33 -2.57 -4.92 -5.28
N VAL A 34 -1.42 -5.41 -4.81
CA VAL A 34 -0.12 -4.77 -5.11
C VAL A 34 0.24 -5.08 -6.56
N ILE A 35 0.42 -4.05 -7.36
CA ILE A 35 0.76 -4.16 -8.78
C ILE A 35 2.17 -3.64 -9.09
N GLU A 36 2.78 -2.87 -8.17
CA GLU A 36 4.16 -2.37 -8.33
C GLU A 36 4.79 -2.14 -6.95
N ILE A 37 6.10 -2.31 -6.86
CA ILE A 37 6.92 -2.00 -5.68
C ILE A 37 8.06 -1.08 -6.16
N VAL A 38 8.11 0.13 -5.62
CA VAL A 38 9.10 1.14 -5.98
C VAL A 38 9.98 1.41 -4.76
N PRO A 39 11.30 1.17 -4.81
CA PRO A 39 12.18 1.52 -3.70
C PRO A 39 12.25 3.04 -3.54
N SER A 40 12.18 3.51 -2.30
CA SER A 40 12.47 4.90 -1.96
C SER A 40 13.98 5.05 -1.76
N LEU A 41 14.61 5.99 -2.47
CA LEU A 41 16.03 6.27 -2.33
C LEU A 41 16.22 7.23 -1.14
N PRO A 42 16.98 6.86 -0.10
CA PRO A 42 17.31 7.79 0.97
C PRO A 42 18.26 8.85 0.41
N ASN A 43 17.88 10.12 0.53
CA ASN A 43 18.77 11.25 0.28
C ASN A 43 19.95 11.11 1.26
N ASP A 44 21.20 11.42 0.91
CA ASP A 44 22.36 11.21 1.82
C ASP A 44 22.63 12.43 2.72
N HIS A 45 22.01 13.59 2.43
CA HIS A 45 22.24 14.82 3.17
C HIS A 45 21.25 15.00 4.34
N ASP A 46 21.75 15.11 5.57
CA ASP A 46 20.95 15.37 6.77
C ASP A 46 19.85 16.42 6.54
N ASN A 47 18.66 16.11 7.08
CA ASN A 47 17.52 17.01 7.24
C ASN A 47 16.56 17.23 6.04
N ASP A 48 16.09 16.16 5.40
CA ASP A 48 14.92 16.21 4.51
C ASP A 48 13.85 15.19 4.96
N PRO A 49 12.61 15.61 5.30
CA PRO A 49 11.54 14.74 5.84
C PRO A 49 11.12 13.58 4.94
N TRP A 50 11.60 13.53 3.69
CA TRP A 50 11.30 12.53 2.68
C TRP A 50 12.35 11.41 2.56
N LYS A 51 13.38 11.38 3.42
CA LYS A 51 14.29 10.22 3.57
C LYS A 51 13.56 9.03 4.21
N SER A 52 12.62 8.43 3.48
CA SER A 52 12.01 7.16 3.87
C SER A 52 12.95 6.03 3.45
N LYS A 53 13.52 5.32 4.42
CA LYS A 53 14.21 4.05 4.18
C LYS A 53 13.13 2.98 3.95
N GLY A 54 12.51 2.96 2.78
CA GLY A 54 11.33 2.13 2.56
C GLY A 54 10.94 1.92 1.10
N PHE A 55 9.69 1.48 0.89
CA PHE A 55 9.11 1.25 -0.44
C PHE A 55 7.79 1.99 -0.58
N PHE A 56 7.53 2.48 -1.79
CA PHE A 56 6.19 2.82 -2.23
C PHE A 56 5.57 1.60 -2.90
N LEU A 57 4.32 1.30 -2.55
CA LEU A 57 3.53 0.31 -3.26
C LEU A 57 2.54 1.00 -4.17
N LYS A 58 2.43 0.52 -5.40
CA LYS A 58 1.26 0.80 -6.22
C LYS A 58 0.21 -0.26 -5.95
N VAL A 59 -0.94 0.15 -5.45
CA VAL A 59 -2.07 -0.72 -5.13
C VAL A 59 -3.25 -0.43 -6.05
N SER A 60 -4.04 -1.45 -6.38
CA SER A 60 -5.20 -1.34 -7.27
C SER A 60 -6.43 -2.10 -6.78
N ASP A 61 -7.61 -1.55 -7.06
CA ASP A 61 -8.91 -2.18 -6.86
C ASP A 61 -9.53 -2.72 -8.16
N SER A 62 -8.71 -2.91 -9.21
CA SER A 62 -9.07 -3.24 -10.59
C SER A 62 -9.69 -2.12 -11.44
N LEU A 63 -10.00 -0.95 -10.88
CA LEU A 63 -10.48 0.22 -11.62
C LEU A 63 -9.54 1.41 -11.48
N HIS A 64 -9.05 1.64 -10.26
CA HIS A 64 -8.13 2.71 -9.90
C HIS A 64 -6.81 2.12 -9.40
N SER A 65 -5.77 2.95 -9.38
CA SER A 65 -4.52 2.64 -8.70
C SER A 65 -3.97 3.87 -7.99
N ALA A 66 -3.26 3.66 -6.89
CA ALA A 66 -2.61 4.72 -6.12
C ALA A 66 -1.28 4.23 -5.54
N TYR A 67 -0.35 5.17 -5.35
CA TYR A 67 0.87 4.91 -4.59
C TYR A 67 0.61 5.12 -3.10
N VAL A 68 1.11 4.20 -2.27
CA VAL A 68 1.06 4.28 -0.81
C VAL A 68 2.46 4.07 -0.24
N SER A 69 2.82 4.83 0.78
CA SER A 69 4.03 4.59 1.57
C SER A 69 3.78 3.52 2.63
N ILE A 70 4.81 2.75 2.95
CA ILE A 70 4.79 1.81 4.07
C ILE A 70 5.64 2.37 5.21
N LEU A 71 5.14 2.19 6.43
CA LEU A 71 5.86 2.53 7.65
C LEU A 71 7.12 1.67 7.79
N ASP A 72 8.23 2.27 8.22
CA ASP A 72 9.54 1.58 8.33
C ASP A 72 9.49 0.28 9.15
N ASN A 73 8.59 0.16 10.14
CA ASN A 73 8.40 -1.07 10.94
C ASN A 73 7.80 -2.25 10.14
N ASP A 74 7.05 -1.97 9.08
CA ASP A 74 6.39 -2.97 8.22
C ASP A 74 7.17 -3.25 6.94
N VAL A 75 8.25 -2.51 6.69
CA VAL A 75 9.13 -2.67 5.52
C VAL A 75 9.78 -4.06 5.50
N ASP A 76 10.05 -4.66 6.65
CA ASP A 76 10.55 -6.04 6.77
C ASP A 76 9.61 -7.07 6.10
N LEU A 77 8.31 -6.79 6.00
CA LEU A 77 7.35 -7.68 5.33
C LEU A 77 7.60 -7.74 3.82
N ILE A 78 8.05 -6.64 3.21
CA ILE A 78 8.47 -6.62 1.80
C ILE A 78 9.78 -7.38 1.64
N TYR A 79 10.78 -7.09 2.47
CA TYR A 79 12.09 -7.75 2.40
C TYR A 79 11.98 -9.28 2.58
N LYS A 80 11.12 -9.75 3.48
CA LYS A 80 10.89 -11.19 3.71
C LYS A 80 10.22 -11.91 2.53
N LYS A 81 9.55 -11.18 1.63
CA LYS A 81 8.81 -11.77 0.50
C LYS A 81 9.64 -11.88 -0.78
N ASN A 82 10.86 -11.33 -0.82
CA ASN A 82 11.76 -11.36 -1.98
C ASN A 82 12.69 -12.59 -2.08
N LEU A 83 12.28 -13.78 -1.61
CA LEU A 83 13.01 -15.00 -1.95
C LEU A 83 12.15 -16.28 -1.92
N ARG A 84 11.15 -16.36 -2.81
CA ARG A 84 10.76 -17.65 -3.40
C ARG A 84 10.38 -17.43 -4.87
N GLU A 85 11.38 -17.16 -5.69
CA GLU A 85 11.39 -17.82 -7.00
C GLU A 85 11.44 -19.33 -6.72
N ARG A 86 10.28 -19.98 -6.83
CA ARG A 86 10.25 -21.43 -6.93
C ARG A 86 10.61 -21.78 -8.37
N LYS A 87 11.87 -22.18 -8.52
CA LYS A 87 12.43 -23.15 -9.48
C LYS A 87 12.23 -22.90 -10.97
#